data_AF-A0A6J1VPI3-F1
#
_entry.id   AF-A0A6J1VPI3-F1
#
_cell.length_a   1.000
_cell.length_b   1.000
_cell.length_c   1.000
_cell.angle_alpha   90.00
_cell.angle_beta   90.00
_cell.angle_gamma   90.00
#
_symmetry.space_group_name_H-M   'P 1'
#
loop_
_entity.id
_entity.type
_entity.pdbx_description
1 polymer ?
#
loop_
_entity_poly.entity_id
_entity_poly.type
_entity_poly.pdbx_seq_one_letter_code
_entity_poly.pdbx_strand_id
1 'polypeptide(L)'
;MVFRNLRERFGIDDQDYQNSVTRSAPVYNDSHGRCGVRFLTTYDRRFVIKAVSSEDVAEMHNILKKYHQFIVECHGNTLLPQFLGMYRLTVDGVETYMVVTRNVFSHRLTVHRKYDLKGSTVAREASDKEKAKDLPTFKDNDFLNEGQKLHVGEECKKNFLEKLKRDVEFLAQLKIMDYSLLVGIHDVDRAEQEEMEVENRTEDEECENDGIGGNPIGSYGTPPDSPGNLLNFPRFFGPGEFDPSVDVYAMKSHESAPKKEVYFMAIIDILTPYDTKKKAAHAAKTVKHGAGAEISTVNPEQYSKRFNEFMSNILT
;
A
#
# COMPACT_ATOMS: atom_id res chain seq x y z
N MET A 1 -19.74 -9.81 -13.08
CA MET A 1 -19.37 -11.24 -12.94
C MET A 1 -17.89 -11.44 -12.62
N VAL A 2 -16.94 -10.90 -13.42
CA VAL A 2 -15.49 -11.10 -13.18
C VAL A 2 -15.02 -10.58 -11.82
N PHE A 3 -15.30 -9.32 -11.47
CA PHE A 3 -14.88 -8.72 -10.20
C PHE A 3 -15.47 -9.40 -8.96
N ARG A 4 -16.68 -9.96 -9.06
CA ARG A 4 -17.26 -10.79 -7.98
C ARG A 4 -16.43 -12.04 -7.73
N ASN A 5 -16.05 -12.76 -8.79
CA ASN A 5 -15.19 -13.94 -8.63
C ASN A 5 -13.76 -13.57 -8.21
N LEU A 6 -13.25 -12.40 -8.59
CA LEU A 6 -11.98 -11.90 -8.05
C LEU A 6 -12.07 -11.66 -6.53
N ARG A 7 -13.13 -11.00 -6.04
CA ARG A 7 -13.36 -10.81 -4.60
C ARG A 7 -13.38 -12.15 -3.85
N GLU A 8 -14.13 -13.14 -4.36
CA GLU A 8 -14.16 -14.51 -3.82
C GLU A 8 -12.76 -15.15 -3.76
N ARG A 9 -11.97 -15.06 -4.84
CA ARG A 9 -10.59 -15.59 -4.90
C ARG A 9 -9.62 -14.88 -3.96
N PHE A 10 -9.91 -13.64 -3.61
CA PHE A 10 -9.14 -12.87 -2.63
C PHE A 10 -9.67 -13.00 -1.21
N GLY A 11 -10.64 -13.88 -0.96
CA GLY A 11 -11.23 -14.08 0.37
C GLY A 11 -12.00 -12.85 0.87
N ILE A 12 -12.62 -12.09 -0.04
CA ILE A 12 -13.43 -10.92 0.29
C ILE A 12 -14.89 -11.25 0.04
N ASP A 13 -15.67 -11.26 1.12
CA ASP A 13 -17.12 -11.40 1.05
C ASP A 13 -17.77 -10.15 0.40
N ASP A 14 -18.84 -10.37 -0.36
CA ASP A 14 -19.52 -9.32 -1.11
C ASP A 14 -20.22 -8.31 -0.18
N GLN A 15 -20.76 -8.76 0.96
CA GLN A 15 -21.41 -7.90 1.96
C GLN A 15 -20.39 -7.10 2.74
N ASP A 16 -19.26 -7.72 3.11
CA ASP A 16 -18.13 -7.01 3.73
C ASP A 16 -17.58 -5.91 2.82
N TYR A 17 -17.35 -6.23 1.54
CA TYR A 17 -16.91 -5.26 0.56
C TYR A 17 -17.88 -4.08 0.44
N GLN A 18 -19.18 -4.36 0.35
CA GLN A 18 -20.20 -3.33 0.30
C GLN A 18 -20.16 -2.46 1.56
N ASN A 19 -20.12 -3.08 2.74
CA ASN A 19 -20.07 -2.37 4.01
C ASN A 19 -18.86 -1.43 4.09
N SER A 20 -17.65 -1.91 3.76
CA SER A 20 -16.43 -1.10 3.76
C SER A 20 -16.53 0.12 2.85
N VAL A 21 -17.16 -0.01 1.68
CA VAL A 21 -17.24 1.07 0.68
C VAL A 21 -18.39 2.04 0.95
N THR A 22 -19.47 1.62 1.62
CA THR A 22 -20.70 2.43 1.73
C THR A 22 -21.13 2.81 3.14
N ARG A 23 -20.63 2.15 4.20
CA ARG A 23 -21.09 2.42 5.58
C ARG A 23 -20.71 3.83 6.05
N SER A 24 -19.56 4.32 5.63
CA SER A 24 -19.12 5.69 5.86
C SER A 24 -18.34 6.19 4.64
N ALA A 25 -18.30 7.50 4.46
CA ALA A 25 -17.64 8.12 3.32
C ALA A 25 -16.14 7.77 3.30
N PRO A 26 -15.58 7.36 2.14
CA PRO A 26 -14.14 7.19 1.99
C PRO A 26 -13.37 8.48 2.29
N VAL A 27 -12.21 8.35 2.92
CA VAL A 27 -11.38 9.47 3.37
C VAL A 27 -10.31 9.79 2.32
N TYR A 28 -10.02 11.06 2.12
CA TYR A 28 -8.94 11.51 1.26
C TYR A 28 -7.58 11.16 1.83
N ASN A 29 -6.70 10.65 0.97
CA ASN A 29 -5.32 10.43 1.36
C ASN A 29 -4.51 11.70 1.02
N ASP A 30 -4.33 12.60 1.98
CA ASP A 30 -3.63 13.91 1.81
C ASP A 30 -2.15 13.79 1.43
N SER A 31 -1.62 12.57 1.43
CA SER A 31 -0.22 12.26 1.13
C SER A 31 0.20 12.49 -0.33
N HIS A 32 -0.63 13.01 -1.24
CA HIS A 32 -0.31 13.11 -2.68
C HIS A 32 -0.34 14.52 -3.29
N GLY A 33 -0.11 15.60 -2.53
CA GLY A 33 0.53 16.86 -3.00
C GLY A 33 0.04 17.58 -4.28
N ARG A 34 -1.07 17.18 -4.88
CA ARG A 34 -1.82 17.85 -5.96
C ARG A 34 -3.30 17.69 -5.64
N CYS A 35 -4.00 18.82 -5.55
CA CYS A 35 -5.45 18.91 -5.47
C CYS A 35 -6.10 17.99 -6.51
N GLY A 36 -6.82 16.96 -6.06
CA GLY A 36 -7.53 16.00 -6.92
C GLY A 36 -7.87 14.68 -6.21
N VAL A 37 -9.06 14.15 -6.48
CA VAL A 37 -9.69 12.93 -5.94
C VAL A 37 -8.96 11.65 -6.41
N ARG A 38 -7.63 11.61 -6.41
CA ARG A 38 -6.86 10.51 -7.00
C ARG A 38 -6.85 9.24 -6.15
N PHE A 39 -6.86 9.38 -4.83
CA PHE A 39 -6.81 8.27 -3.90
C PHE A 39 -7.74 8.54 -2.72
N LEU A 40 -8.73 7.66 -2.54
CA LEU A 40 -9.54 7.56 -1.36
C LEU A 40 -9.25 6.23 -0.68
N THR A 41 -9.42 6.19 0.64
CA THR A 41 -9.34 4.97 1.42
C THR A 41 -10.69 4.74 2.09
N THR A 42 -11.18 3.50 2.12
CA THR A 42 -12.41 3.19 2.88
C THR A 42 -12.25 3.53 4.36
N TYR A 43 -13.35 3.80 5.05
CA TYR A 43 -13.32 4.24 6.46
C TYR A 43 -12.61 3.23 7.37
N ASP A 44 -12.70 1.93 7.04
CA ASP A 44 -12.06 0.82 7.74
C ASP A 44 -10.64 0.52 7.23
N ARG A 45 -10.12 1.33 6.31
CA ARG A 45 -8.77 1.23 5.73
C ARG A 45 -8.46 -0.07 4.98
N ARG A 46 -9.45 -0.92 4.71
CA ARG A 46 -9.25 -2.21 4.02
C ARG A 46 -9.05 -2.06 2.51
N PHE A 47 -9.65 -1.04 1.90
CA PHE A 47 -9.62 -0.84 0.45
C PHE A 47 -9.18 0.57 0.06
N VAL A 48 -8.56 0.66 -1.11
CA VAL A 48 -8.17 1.92 -1.75
C VAL A 48 -8.98 2.10 -3.02
N ILE A 49 -9.55 3.28 -3.21
CA ILE A 49 -10.29 3.69 -4.39
C ILE A 49 -9.40 4.68 -5.16
N LYS A 50 -8.97 4.29 -6.35
CA LYS A 50 -8.13 5.11 -7.21
C LYS A 50 -8.96 5.69 -8.34
N ALA A 51 -8.91 7.01 -8.54
CA ALA A 51 -9.40 7.59 -9.78
C ALA A 51 -8.41 7.28 -10.91
N VAL A 52 -8.92 6.78 -12.02
CA VAL A 52 -8.13 6.33 -13.17
C VAL A 52 -8.56 7.06 -14.44
N SER A 53 -7.70 7.05 -15.45
CA SER A 53 -8.00 7.62 -16.77
C SER A 53 -8.81 6.66 -17.64
N SER A 54 -9.36 7.16 -18.75
CA SER A 54 -9.99 6.31 -19.78
C SER A 54 -9.00 5.32 -20.40
N GLU A 55 -7.74 5.70 -20.51
CA GLU A 55 -6.65 4.86 -21.00
C GLU A 55 -6.37 3.70 -20.04
N ASP A 56 -6.37 3.96 -18.73
CA ASP A 56 -6.23 2.93 -17.71
C ASP A 56 -7.40 1.94 -17.74
N VAL A 57 -8.62 2.42 -17.99
CA VAL A 57 -9.82 1.56 -18.14
C VAL A 57 -9.70 0.67 -19.37
N ALA A 58 -9.25 1.22 -20.50
CA ALA A 58 -9.01 0.44 -21.71
C ALA A 58 -7.95 -0.63 -21.45
N GLU A 59 -6.85 -0.29 -20.78
CA GLU A 59 -5.81 -1.25 -20.45
C GLU A 59 -6.27 -2.32 -19.45
N MET A 60 -7.06 -1.93 -18.43
CA MET A 60 -7.69 -2.89 -17.52
C MET A 60 -8.49 -3.93 -18.31
N HIS A 61 -9.32 -3.51 -19.26
CA HIS A 61 -10.07 -4.42 -20.11
C HIS A 61 -9.18 -5.32 -20.98
N ASN A 62 -8.05 -4.80 -21.49
CA ASN A 62 -7.08 -5.58 -22.27
C ASN A 62 -6.46 -6.72 -21.45
N ILE A 63 -6.14 -6.45 -20.18
CA ILE A 63 -5.44 -7.41 -19.32
C ILE A 63 -6.38 -8.31 -18.52
N LEU A 64 -7.64 -7.91 -18.30
CA LEU A 64 -8.54 -8.52 -17.31
C LEU A 64 -8.69 -10.03 -17.45
N LYS A 65 -8.79 -10.55 -18.69
CA LYS A 65 -8.90 -12.01 -18.92
C LYS A 65 -7.64 -12.75 -18.48
N LYS A 66 -6.46 -12.23 -18.82
CA LYS A 66 -5.17 -12.83 -18.46
C LYS A 66 -4.89 -12.66 -16.96
N TYR A 67 -5.22 -11.51 -16.41
CA TYR A 67 -5.13 -11.24 -14.97
C TYR A 67 -6.03 -12.21 -14.18
N HIS A 68 -7.30 -12.36 -14.55
CA HIS A 68 -8.20 -13.30 -13.89
C HIS A 68 -7.66 -14.73 -13.91
N GLN A 69 -7.19 -15.21 -15.08
CA GLN A 69 -6.58 -16.52 -15.21
C GLN A 69 -5.33 -16.67 -14.31
N PHE A 70 -4.46 -15.65 -14.27
CA PHE A 70 -3.28 -15.64 -13.41
C PHE A 70 -3.65 -15.74 -11.92
N ILE A 71 -4.69 -15.02 -11.48
CA ILE A 71 -5.21 -15.10 -10.12
C ILE A 71 -5.79 -16.48 -9.80
N VAL A 72 -6.42 -17.14 -10.77
CA VAL A 72 -6.90 -18.53 -10.62
C VAL A 72 -5.74 -19.48 -10.37
N GLU A 73 -4.69 -19.40 -11.20
CA GLU A 73 -3.54 -20.30 -11.15
C GLU A 73 -2.69 -20.10 -9.89
N CYS A 74 -2.50 -18.85 -9.46
CA CYS A 74 -1.77 -18.55 -8.23
C CYS A 74 -2.63 -18.62 -6.96
N HIS A 75 -3.90 -19.03 -7.07
CA HIS A 75 -4.85 -19.15 -5.95
C HIS A 75 -4.95 -17.86 -5.13
N GLY A 76 -4.94 -16.69 -5.79
CA GLY A 76 -4.97 -15.37 -5.14
C GLY A 76 -3.67 -14.95 -4.46
N ASN A 77 -2.66 -15.82 -4.36
CA ASN A 77 -1.38 -15.51 -3.74
C ASN A 77 -0.47 -14.73 -4.70
N THR A 78 -0.65 -13.40 -4.77
CA THR A 78 0.15 -12.49 -5.63
C THR A 78 0.51 -11.19 -4.90
N LEU A 79 1.57 -10.51 -5.35
CA LEU A 79 1.96 -9.15 -4.95
C LEU A 79 1.32 -8.11 -5.85
N LEU A 80 0.67 -8.51 -6.95
CA LEU A 80 -0.06 -7.59 -7.83
C LEU A 80 -1.22 -6.93 -7.08
N PRO A 81 -1.71 -5.76 -7.55
CA PRO A 81 -2.90 -5.15 -7.01
C PRO A 81 -4.07 -6.13 -7.12
N GLN A 82 -4.78 -6.34 -6.01
CA GLN A 82 -6.01 -7.14 -5.99
C GLN A 82 -7.18 -6.27 -6.44
N PHE A 83 -7.58 -6.35 -7.71
CA PHE A 83 -8.68 -5.56 -8.26
C PHE A 83 -10.04 -6.11 -7.81
N LEU A 84 -10.83 -5.28 -7.15
CA LEU A 84 -12.09 -5.68 -6.50
C LEU A 84 -13.32 -5.12 -7.20
N GLY A 85 -13.14 -4.02 -7.95
CA GLY A 85 -14.21 -3.39 -8.71
C GLY A 85 -13.65 -2.29 -9.61
N MET A 86 -14.36 -2.02 -10.70
CA MET A 86 -14.12 -0.88 -11.57
C MET A 86 -15.45 -0.23 -11.89
N TYR A 87 -15.51 1.10 -11.74
CA TYR A 87 -16.74 1.88 -11.79
C TYR A 87 -16.54 3.11 -12.67
N ARG A 88 -17.62 3.54 -13.32
CA ARG A 88 -17.74 4.86 -13.94
C ARG A 88 -18.85 5.59 -13.22
N LEU A 89 -18.54 6.77 -12.69
CA LEU A 89 -19.49 7.69 -12.08
C LEU A 89 -19.70 8.87 -13.02
N THR A 90 -20.94 9.32 -13.13
CA THR A 90 -21.30 10.53 -13.89
C THR A 90 -22.07 11.44 -12.96
N VAL A 91 -21.49 12.58 -12.60
CA VAL A 91 -22.09 13.58 -11.71
C VAL A 91 -22.04 14.93 -12.42
N ASP A 92 -23.18 15.60 -12.56
CA ASP A 92 -23.30 16.90 -13.25
C ASP A 92 -22.65 16.92 -14.64
N GLY A 93 -22.74 15.80 -15.37
CA GLY A 93 -22.16 15.64 -16.70
C GLY A 93 -20.65 15.35 -16.72
N VAL A 94 -19.99 15.30 -15.56
CA VAL A 94 -18.56 14.94 -15.43
C VAL A 94 -18.42 13.45 -15.21
N GLU A 95 -17.72 12.76 -16.11
CA GLU A 95 -17.37 11.36 -15.96
C GLU A 95 -16.08 11.18 -15.13
N THR A 96 -16.12 10.27 -14.16
CA THR A 96 -14.95 9.84 -13.38
C THR A 96 -14.89 8.32 -13.36
N TYR A 97 -13.70 7.77 -13.62
CA TYR A 97 -13.46 6.33 -13.56
C TYR A 97 -12.73 5.99 -12.27
N MET A 98 -13.14 4.91 -11.61
CA MET A 98 -12.56 4.48 -10.34
C MET A 98 -12.27 2.98 -10.36
N VAL A 99 -11.14 2.60 -9.76
CA VAL A 99 -10.77 1.20 -9.50
C VAL A 99 -10.60 1.02 -8.01
N VAL A 100 -11.20 -0.04 -7.46
CA VAL A 100 -11.06 -0.40 -6.06
C VAL A 100 -10.09 -1.56 -5.93
N THR A 101 -9.09 -1.41 -5.06
CA THR A 101 -8.11 -2.45 -4.74
C THR A 101 -8.04 -2.71 -3.25
N ARG A 102 -7.52 -3.89 -2.86
CA ARG A 102 -7.07 -4.09 -1.47
C ARG A 102 -6.01 -3.04 -1.12
N ASN A 103 -6.05 -2.52 0.12
CA ASN A 103 -4.99 -1.68 0.64
C ASN A 103 -3.71 -2.52 0.83
N VAL A 104 -2.57 -1.95 0.46
CA VAL A 104 -1.27 -2.61 0.66
C VAL A 104 -0.89 -2.60 2.13
N PHE A 105 -1.20 -1.49 2.80
CA PHE A 105 -0.87 -1.29 4.21
C PHE A 105 -1.98 -1.85 5.10
N SER A 106 -1.59 -2.22 6.32
CA SER A 106 -2.54 -2.70 7.32
C SER A 106 -3.61 -1.66 7.61
N HIS A 107 -4.79 -2.17 7.92
CA HIS A 107 -5.88 -1.38 8.47
C HIS A 107 -5.64 -0.96 9.94
N ARG A 108 -4.71 -1.63 10.63
CA ARG A 108 -4.40 -1.42 12.06
C ARG A 108 -2.98 -0.94 12.33
N LEU A 109 -1.98 -1.54 11.68
CA LEU A 109 -0.58 -1.21 11.97
C LEU A 109 -0.15 0.06 11.22
N THR A 110 0.22 1.09 11.97
CA THR A 110 0.65 2.39 11.44
C THR A 110 1.95 2.27 10.64
N VAL A 111 1.97 2.83 9.43
CA VAL A 111 3.18 2.88 8.60
C VAL A 111 3.99 4.13 8.95
N HIS A 112 5.24 3.95 9.37
CA HIS A 112 6.14 5.03 9.78
C HIS A 112 7.12 5.44 8.67
N ARG A 113 7.40 4.54 7.72
CA ARG A 113 8.21 4.86 6.53
C ARG A 113 7.60 4.24 5.29
N LYS A 114 7.74 4.93 4.16
CA LYS A 114 7.12 4.52 2.90
C LYS A 114 8.05 4.78 1.72
N TYR A 115 8.20 3.76 0.87
CA TYR A 115 9.04 3.82 -0.33
C TYR A 115 8.27 3.36 -1.56
N ASP A 116 8.46 4.05 -2.68
CA ASP A 116 8.10 3.62 -4.03
C ASP A 116 9.41 3.23 -4.74
N LEU A 117 9.60 1.95 -5.05
CA LEU A 117 10.87 1.43 -5.57
C LEU A 117 10.70 0.84 -6.98
N LYS A 118 11.58 1.20 -7.93
CA LYS A 118 11.53 0.75 -9.35
C LYS A 118 12.79 0.01 -9.81
N GLY A 119 13.79 -0.07 -8.94
CA GLY A 119 15.13 -0.57 -9.27
C GLY A 119 15.86 0.30 -10.28
N SER A 120 15.57 1.60 -10.34
CA SER A 120 16.25 2.55 -11.24
C SER A 120 16.76 3.73 -10.43
N THR A 121 17.82 4.39 -10.90
CA THR A 121 18.48 5.48 -10.14
C THR A 121 18.23 6.88 -10.75
N VAL A 122 17.83 6.95 -12.03
CA VAL A 122 17.61 8.25 -12.70
C VAL A 122 16.30 8.91 -12.26
N ALA A 123 16.40 10.07 -11.62
CA ALA A 123 15.27 10.85 -11.08
C ALA A 123 14.42 10.08 -10.04
N ARG A 124 15.09 9.22 -9.26
CA ARG A 124 14.48 8.34 -8.25
C ARG A 124 14.84 8.78 -6.83
N GLU A 125 14.65 10.07 -6.58
CA GLU A 125 14.68 10.70 -5.26
C GLU A 125 13.36 11.43 -5.00
N ALA A 126 12.93 11.48 -3.73
CA ALA A 126 11.80 12.29 -3.30
C ALA A 126 12.13 13.79 -3.42
N SER A 127 11.17 14.58 -3.91
CA SER A 127 11.32 16.04 -3.96
C SER A 127 11.24 16.65 -2.56
N ASP A 128 11.79 17.84 -2.35
CA ASP A 128 11.70 18.55 -1.06
C ASP A 128 10.25 18.72 -0.58
N LYS A 129 9.32 19.00 -1.52
CA LYS A 129 7.87 19.06 -1.22
C LYS A 129 7.31 17.74 -0.68
N GLU A 130 7.85 16.61 -1.14
CA GLU A 130 7.43 15.27 -0.66
C GLU A 130 8.04 15.00 0.71
N LYS A 131 9.32 15.33 0.90
CA LYS A 131 10.06 15.18 2.16
C LYS A 131 9.49 16.02 3.30
N ALA A 132 8.77 17.11 2.99
CA ALA A 132 8.11 17.98 3.95
C ALA A 132 6.74 17.46 4.47
N LYS A 133 6.23 16.32 3.99
CA LYS A 133 5.00 15.71 4.50
C LYS A 133 5.26 14.93 5.78
N ASP A 134 4.22 14.70 6.59
CA ASP A 134 4.31 13.88 7.81
C ASP A 134 4.74 12.43 7.50
N LEU A 135 4.27 11.89 6.37
CA LEU A 135 4.66 10.57 5.86
C LEU A 135 5.08 10.66 4.38
N PRO A 136 6.35 11.02 4.11
CA PRO A 136 6.89 11.12 2.76
C PRO A 136 6.87 9.77 2.03
N THR A 137 6.78 9.83 0.70
CA THR A 137 7.02 8.69 -0.19
C THR A 137 8.42 8.79 -0.76
N PHE A 138 9.36 8.11 -0.12
CA PHE A 138 10.76 8.02 -0.56
C PHE A 138 10.90 7.14 -1.80
N LYS A 139 12.04 7.26 -2.49
CA LYS A 139 12.33 6.48 -3.70
C LYS A 139 13.66 5.72 -3.57
N ASP A 140 14.10 5.11 -4.67
CA ASP A 140 15.27 4.23 -4.74
C ASP A 140 16.55 4.89 -4.18
N ASN A 141 16.85 6.14 -4.56
CA ASN A 141 18.05 6.83 -4.11
C ASN A 141 17.97 7.19 -2.63
N ASP A 142 16.80 7.59 -2.13
CA ASP A 142 16.61 7.86 -0.70
C ASP A 142 16.84 6.57 0.12
N PHE A 143 16.26 5.45 -0.34
CA PHE A 143 16.41 4.14 0.29
C PHE A 143 17.90 3.71 0.37
N LEU A 144 18.64 3.89 -0.74
CA LEU A 144 20.06 3.54 -0.80
C LEU A 144 20.93 4.47 0.06
N ASN A 145 20.68 5.77 0.00
CA ASN A 145 21.47 6.77 0.74
C ASN A 145 21.29 6.67 2.25
N GLU A 146 20.10 6.28 2.72
CA GLU A 146 19.83 6.00 4.14
C GLU A 146 20.43 4.67 4.61
N GLY A 147 20.94 3.83 3.69
CA GLY A 147 21.42 2.49 4.02
C GLY A 147 20.31 1.57 4.50
N GLN A 148 19.04 1.85 4.16
CA GLN A 148 17.89 1.07 4.58
C GLN A 148 18.02 -0.36 4.04
N LYS A 149 17.65 -1.34 4.88
CA LYS A 149 17.53 -2.76 4.52
C LYS A 149 16.23 -3.31 5.07
N LEU A 150 15.72 -4.36 4.43
CA LEU A 150 14.54 -5.09 4.90
C LEU A 150 15.03 -6.42 5.47
N HIS A 151 15.08 -6.51 6.79
CA HIS A 151 15.67 -7.65 7.50
C HIS A 151 14.67 -8.77 7.60
N VAL A 152 14.75 -9.77 6.73
CA VAL A 152 13.78 -10.86 6.61
C VAL A 152 14.48 -12.21 6.70
N GLY A 153 13.81 -13.22 7.28
CA GLY A 153 14.38 -14.56 7.33
C GLY A 153 14.59 -15.16 5.93
N GLU A 154 15.57 -16.06 5.79
CA GLU A 154 15.94 -16.66 4.49
C GLU A 154 14.75 -17.33 3.78
N GLU A 155 13.90 -18.03 4.53
CA GLU A 155 12.68 -18.66 4.01
C GLU A 155 11.66 -17.61 3.51
N CYS A 156 11.41 -16.57 4.30
CA CYS A 156 10.51 -15.48 3.93
C CYS A 156 11.01 -14.74 2.68
N LYS A 157 12.31 -14.46 2.63
CA LYS A 157 12.99 -13.85 1.49
C LYS A 157 12.82 -14.70 0.23
N LYS A 158 13.08 -16.01 0.33
CA LYS A 158 12.92 -16.94 -0.80
C LYS A 158 11.49 -16.95 -1.31
N ASN A 159 10.51 -17.15 -0.43
CA ASN A 159 9.09 -17.18 -0.77
C ASN A 159 8.63 -15.86 -1.44
N PHE A 160 9.09 -14.72 -0.92
CA PHE A 160 8.79 -13.42 -1.49
C PHE A 160 9.40 -13.24 -2.88
N LEU A 161 10.67 -13.58 -3.06
CA LEU A 161 11.36 -13.43 -4.35
C LEU A 161 10.82 -14.37 -5.42
N GLU A 162 10.41 -15.59 -5.06
CA GLU A 162 9.72 -16.50 -5.98
C GLU A 162 8.37 -15.93 -6.43
N LYS A 163 7.59 -15.39 -5.49
CA LYS A 163 6.31 -14.72 -5.77
C LYS A 163 6.51 -13.48 -6.66
N LEU A 164 7.46 -12.62 -6.31
CA LEU A 164 7.84 -11.41 -7.05
C LEU A 164 8.24 -11.75 -8.48
N LYS A 165 9.13 -12.74 -8.65
CA LYS A 165 9.60 -13.16 -9.97
C LYS A 165 8.45 -13.60 -10.87
N ARG A 166 7.56 -14.45 -10.37
CA ARG A 166 6.38 -14.92 -11.11
C ARG A 166 5.44 -13.77 -11.51
N ASP A 167 5.16 -12.86 -10.59
CA ASP A 167 4.28 -11.71 -10.84
C ASP A 167 4.90 -10.75 -11.89
N VAL A 168 6.21 -10.52 -11.78
CA VAL A 168 6.98 -9.67 -12.71
C VAL A 168 7.11 -10.30 -14.10
N GLU A 169 7.27 -11.63 -14.19
CA GLU A 169 7.25 -12.37 -15.46
C GLU A 169 5.88 -12.23 -16.16
N PHE A 170 4.78 -12.32 -15.41
CA PHE A 170 3.44 -12.08 -15.92
C PHE A 170 3.28 -10.65 -16.49
N LEU A 171 3.74 -9.63 -15.77
CA LEU A 171 3.72 -8.23 -16.25
C LEU A 171 4.55 -8.05 -17.53
N ALA A 172 5.73 -8.68 -17.61
CA ALA A 172 6.58 -8.62 -18.79
C ALA A 172 5.93 -9.28 -20.03
N GLN A 173 5.19 -10.38 -19.84
CA GLN A 173 4.41 -11.02 -20.92
C GLN A 173 3.27 -10.12 -21.43
N LEU A 174 2.67 -9.34 -20.55
CA LEU A 174 1.67 -8.32 -20.90
C LEU A 174 2.27 -7.04 -21.48
N LYS A 175 3.60 -6.94 -21.56
CA LYS A 175 4.33 -5.74 -21.98
C LYS A 175 4.02 -4.53 -21.09
N ILE A 176 3.76 -4.76 -19.81
CA ILE A 176 3.56 -3.72 -18.80
C ILE A 176 4.92 -3.30 -18.23
N MET A 177 5.05 -2.02 -17.89
CA MET A 177 6.27 -1.45 -17.33
C MET A 177 5.95 -0.28 -16.40
N ASP A 178 6.98 0.41 -15.88
CA ASP A 178 6.86 1.57 -15.00
C ASP A 178 6.09 1.28 -13.67
N TYR A 179 5.87 0.01 -13.31
CA TYR A 179 5.32 -0.40 -12.02
C TYR A 179 6.35 -0.30 -10.89
N SER A 180 5.91 -0.02 -9.67
CA SER A 180 6.78 0.07 -8.49
C SER A 180 6.49 -1.05 -7.51
N LEU A 181 7.45 -1.39 -6.66
CA LEU A 181 7.17 -2.04 -5.38
C LEU A 181 6.89 -0.93 -4.37
N LEU A 182 5.67 -0.89 -3.85
CA LEU A 182 5.32 -0.06 -2.70
C LEU A 182 5.73 -0.80 -1.44
N VAL A 183 6.53 -0.15 -0.60
CA VAL A 183 7.00 -0.67 0.68
C VAL A 183 6.53 0.25 1.80
N GLY A 184 5.80 -0.30 2.76
CA GLY A 184 5.48 0.35 4.03
C GLY A 184 6.21 -0.35 5.17
N ILE A 185 6.81 0.41 6.07
CA ILE A 185 7.50 -0.11 7.26
C ILE A 185 6.77 0.38 8.49
N HIS A 186 6.26 -0.56 9.27
CA HIS A 186 5.80 -0.35 10.64
C HIS A 186 6.93 -0.69 11.60
N ASP A 187 7.19 0.19 12.57
CA ASP A 187 8.21 0.05 13.61
C ASP A 187 7.44 -0.24 14.90
N VAL A 188 7.54 -1.48 15.39
CA VAL A 188 6.65 -2.00 16.45
C VAL A 188 6.87 -1.23 17.74
N ASP A 189 8.14 -1.06 18.14
CA ASP A 189 8.50 -0.40 19.39
C ASP A 189 8.10 1.09 19.36
N ARG A 190 8.21 1.75 18.20
CA ARG A 190 7.74 3.13 18.02
C ARG A 190 6.22 3.25 18.15
N ALA A 191 5.46 2.33 17.54
CA ALA A 191 4.00 2.37 17.63
C ALA A 191 3.53 2.16 19.07
N GLU A 192 4.15 1.26 19.82
CA GLU A 192 3.84 1.08 21.24
C GLU A 192 4.06 2.36 22.06
N GLN A 193 5.16 3.08 21.80
CA GLN A 193 5.42 4.37 22.46
C GLN A 193 4.37 5.43 22.09
N GLU A 194 4.03 5.54 20.81
CA GLU A 194 2.98 6.46 20.33
C GLU A 194 1.61 6.14 20.94
N GLU A 195 1.27 4.86 21.12
CA GLU A 195 0.03 4.43 21.80
C GLU A 195 0.03 4.83 23.29
N MET A 196 1.13 4.59 24.02
CA MET A 196 1.25 4.98 25.43
C MET A 196 1.18 6.50 25.62
N GLU A 197 1.76 7.28 24.72
CA GLU A 197 1.67 8.75 24.76
C GLU A 197 0.24 9.26 24.58
N VAL A 198 -0.56 8.60 23.73
CA VAL A 198 -1.97 8.97 23.52
C VAL A 198 -2.82 8.59 24.74
N GLU A 199 -2.58 7.41 25.32
CA GLU A 199 -3.24 6.98 26.57
C GLU A 199 -2.96 7.98 27.71
N ASN A 200 -1.68 8.36 27.92
CA ASN A 200 -1.33 9.32 28.96
C ASN A 200 -1.97 10.71 28.75
N ARG A 201 -2.03 11.21 27.51
CA ARG A 201 -2.68 12.51 27.22
C ARG A 201 -4.19 12.47 27.46
N THR A 202 -4.83 11.34 27.21
CA THR A 202 -6.27 11.19 27.49
C THR A 202 -6.54 11.12 28.98
N GLU A 203 -5.67 10.46 29.76
CA GLU A 203 -5.75 10.46 31.22
C GLU A 203 -5.51 11.88 31.81
N ASP A 204 -4.54 12.63 31.29
CA ASP A 204 -4.26 14.00 31.73
C ASP A 204 -5.43 14.97 31.42
N GLU A 205 -6.04 14.88 30.22
CA GLU A 205 -7.21 15.68 29.84
C GLU A 205 -8.46 15.34 30.69
N GLU A 206 -8.62 14.08 31.09
CA GLU A 206 -9.68 13.67 32.04
C GLU A 206 -9.42 14.23 33.45
N CYS A 207 -8.16 14.28 33.90
CA CYS A 207 -7.79 14.82 35.21
C CYS A 207 -7.92 16.35 35.32
N GLU A 208 -7.68 17.10 34.24
CA GLU A 208 -7.80 18.57 34.24
C GLU A 208 -9.26 19.06 34.21
N ASN A 209 -10.21 18.23 33.80
CA ASN A 209 -11.64 18.59 33.76
C ASN A 209 -12.36 18.47 35.11
N ASP A 210 -11.69 17.98 36.17
CA ASP A 210 -12.25 17.89 37.54
C ASP A 210 -12.14 19.20 38.34
N GLY A 211 -11.73 20.29 37.70
CA GLY A 211 -11.69 21.63 38.28
C GLY A 211 -13.03 22.36 38.24
N ILE A 212 -14.04 21.93 39.02
CA ILE A 212 -15.02 22.77 39.77
C ILE A 212 -15.97 21.85 40.58
N GLY A 213 -15.69 21.71 41.89
CA GLY A 213 -16.69 21.70 42.97
C GLY A 213 -17.48 20.41 43.29
N GLY A 214 -17.00 19.64 44.29
CA GLY A 214 -17.86 19.18 45.39
C GLY A 214 -17.95 17.68 45.72
N ASN A 215 -17.16 17.28 46.73
CA ASN A 215 -17.31 16.15 47.69
C ASN A 215 -16.96 14.69 47.30
N PRO A 216 -16.33 13.91 48.21
CA PRO A 216 -15.78 12.59 47.91
C PRO A 216 -16.73 11.47 48.37
N ILE A 217 -17.27 10.67 47.45
CA ILE A 217 -17.93 9.39 47.79
C ILE A 217 -17.66 8.36 46.69
N GLY A 218 -16.99 7.27 47.09
CA GLY A 218 -17.36 5.92 46.71
C GLY A 218 -17.03 5.46 45.29
N SER A 219 -15.95 4.69 45.19
CA SER A 219 -15.73 3.67 44.17
C SER A 219 -16.94 2.73 44.06
N TYR A 220 -17.79 2.90 43.05
CA TYR A 220 -18.70 1.87 42.52
C TYR A 220 -19.01 2.15 41.04
N GLY A 221 -19.06 1.07 40.26
CA GLY A 221 -18.89 1.04 38.80
C GLY A 221 -19.85 1.88 37.96
N THR A 222 -19.32 2.38 36.85
CA THR A 222 -20.09 2.94 35.74
C THR A 222 -20.77 1.82 34.93
N PRO A 223 -22.01 2.02 34.42
CA PRO A 223 -22.73 1.05 33.59
C PRO A 223 -22.07 0.84 32.21
N PRO A 224 -22.30 -0.30 31.54
CA PRO A 224 -21.62 -0.67 30.28
C PRO A 224 -22.03 0.12 29.02
N ASP A 225 -22.88 1.15 29.11
CA ASP A 225 -23.47 1.84 27.96
C ASP A 225 -23.12 3.35 27.85
N SER A 226 -21.88 3.73 28.19
CA SER A 226 -21.35 5.03 27.80
C SER A 226 -20.75 4.96 26.39
N PRO A 227 -21.17 5.78 25.40
CA PRO A 227 -20.56 5.81 24.08
C PRO A 227 -19.24 6.61 24.14
N GLY A 228 -18.25 6.05 24.83
CA GLY A 228 -16.86 6.51 24.80
C GLY A 228 -16.13 5.87 23.63
N ASN A 229 -15.66 6.69 22.68
CA ASN A 229 -14.71 6.38 21.61
C ASN A 229 -14.83 5.01 20.90
N LEU A 230 -15.64 4.99 19.84
CA LEU A 230 -15.82 3.88 18.87
C LEU A 230 -14.59 3.54 18.00
N LEU A 231 -13.36 3.82 18.44
CA LEU A 231 -12.14 3.43 17.71
C LEU A 231 -11.21 2.50 18.48
N ASN A 232 -11.56 2.08 19.70
CA ASN A 232 -10.81 1.04 20.39
C ASN A 232 -11.21 -0.33 19.81
N PHE A 233 -10.62 -0.71 18.68
CA PHE A 233 -10.65 -2.10 18.22
C PHE A 233 -10.14 -2.95 19.39
N PRO A 234 -10.90 -3.95 19.86
CA PRO A 234 -10.42 -4.79 20.95
C PRO A 234 -9.07 -5.37 20.56
N ARG A 235 -8.06 -5.26 21.44
CA ARG A 235 -6.70 -5.80 21.27
C ARG A 235 -6.75 -7.33 21.19
N PHE A 236 -7.27 -7.89 20.10
CA PHE A 236 -7.22 -9.33 19.82
C PHE A 236 -5.81 -9.78 19.41
N PHE A 237 -4.95 -8.83 19.03
CA PHE A 237 -3.60 -9.07 18.54
C PHE A 237 -2.64 -8.16 19.30
N GLY A 238 -1.48 -8.71 19.67
CA GLY A 238 -0.41 -7.99 20.34
C GLY A 238 0.35 -7.01 19.42
N PRO A 239 1.35 -6.31 19.96
CA PRO A 239 2.20 -5.37 19.21
C PRO A 239 2.84 -6.03 17.98
N GLY A 240 2.67 -5.41 16.81
CA GLY A 240 3.19 -5.95 15.55
C GLY A 240 2.52 -7.24 15.05
N GLU A 241 1.49 -7.73 15.73
CA GLU A 241 0.70 -8.87 15.27
C GLU A 241 -0.40 -8.42 14.30
N PHE A 242 -0.59 -9.19 13.25
CA PHE A 242 -1.57 -8.92 12.19
C PHE A 242 -2.26 -10.20 11.74
N ASP A 243 -3.45 -10.06 11.16
CA ASP A 243 -4.16 -11.17 10.52
C ASP A 243 -3.67 -11.33 9.08
N PRO A 244 -2.97 -12.43 8.72
CA PRO A 244 -2.44 -12.63 7.38
C PRO A 244 -3.53 -12.82 6.30
N SER A 245 -4.79 -13.06 6.69
CA SER A 245 -5.93 -13.11 5.75
C SER A 245 -6.45 -11.71 5.36
N VAL A 246 -6.19 -10.71 6.21
CA VAL A 246 -6.56 -9.32 5.97
C VAL A 246 -5.37 -8.53 5.42
N ASP A 247 -4.24 -8.60 6.12
CA ASP A 247 -3.01 -7.88 5.81
C ASP A 247 -2.09 -8.77 4.94
N VAL A 248 -2.61 -9.20 3.79
CA VAL A 248 -2.02 -10.24 2.90
C VAL A 248 -0.63 -9.89 2.31
N TYR A 249 -0.19 -8.64 2.46
CA TYR A 249 1.09 -8.13 1.98
C TYR A 249 2.12 -7.97 3.09
N ALA A 250 1.76 -8.31 4.33
CA ALA A 250 2.59 -8.13 5.51
C ALA A 250 3.64 -9.24 5.66
N MET A 251 4.79 -8.87 6.20
CA MET A 251 5.90 -9.76 6.50
C MET A 251 6.65 -9.22 7.71
N LYS A 252 6.86 -10.05 8.73
CA LYS A 252 7.64 -9.66 9.91
C LYS A 252 9.12 -9.61 9.59
N SER A 253 9.83 -8.71 10.27
CA SER A 253 11.28 -8.74 10.30
C SER A 253 11.80 -10.02 10.96
N HIS A 254 13.02 -10.42 10.62
CA HIS A 254 13.70 -11.54 11.28
C HIS A 254 13.96 -11.21 12.77
N GLU A 255 14.06 -12.23 13.63
CA GLU A 255 14.31 -12.04 15.07
C GLU A 255 15.66 -11.35 15.35
N SER A 256 16.64 -11.51 14.46
CA SER A 256 17.95 -10.85 14.56
C SER A 256 17.98 -9.44 13.94
N ALA A 257 16.84 -8.92 13.49
CA ALA A 257 16.77 -7.57 12.95
C ALA A 257 17.11 -6.55 14.06
N PRO A 258 17.77 -5.43 13.72
CA PRO A 258 18.11 -4.39 14.69
C PRO A 258 16.87 -3.73 15.29
N LYS A 259 15.72 -3.84 14.61
CA LYS A 259 14.41 -3.32 15.02
C LYS A 259 13.34 -4.36 14.74
N LYS A 260 12.32 -4.40 15.58
CA LYS A 260 11.10 -5.17 15.31
C LYS A 260 10.24 -4.38 14.34
N GLU A 261 10.12 -4.90 13.12
CA GLU A 261 9.39 -4.22 12.05
C GLU A 261 8.39 -5.17 11.38
N VAL A 262 7.34 -4.58 10.80
CA VAL A 262 6.44 -5.26 9.87
C VAL A 262 6.50 -4.53 8.53
N TYR A 263 6.83 -5.28 7.48
CA TYR A 263 6.94 -4.81 6.11
C TYR A 263 5.67 -5.12 5.33
N PHE A 264 5.10 -4.12 4.67
CA PHE A 264 3.99 -4.27 3.75
C PHE A 264 4.48 -4.02 2.33
N MET A 265 4.46 -5.06 1.48
CA MET A 265 5.09 -4.99 0.16
C MET A 265 4.15 -5.48 -0.94
N ALA A 266 3.88 -4.64 -1.93
CA ALA A 266 3.07 -5.00 -3.09
C ALA A 266 3.50 -4.24 -4.35
N ILE A 267 3.30 -4.84 -5.52
CA ILE A 267 3.49 -4.17 -6.81
C ILE A 267 2.29 -3.23 -7.04
N ILE A 268 2.56 -2.01 -7.50
CA ILE A 268 1.56 -1.00 -7.83
C ILE A 268 1.73 -0.47 -9.26
N ASP A 269 0.70 0.23 -9.75
CA ASP A 269 0.69 0.96 -11.03
C ASP A 269 0.97 0.09 -12.27
N ILE A 270 0.22 -1.01 -12.38
CA ILE A 270 0.37 -2.01 -13.45
C ILE A 270 -0.47 -1.76 -14.72
N LEU A 271 -1.01 -0.55 -14.91
CA LEU A 271 -1.85 -0.20 -16.08
C LEU A 271 -1.10 0.64 -17.13
N THR A 272 0.24 0.63 -17.09
CA THR A 272 1.08 1.34 -18.06
C THR A 272 1.64 0.37 -19.10
N PRO A 273 1.03 0.24 -20.30
CA PRO A 273 1.55 -0.61 -21.36
C PRO A 273 2.77 0.03 -22.03
N TYR A 274 3.68 -0.80 -22.54
CA TYR A 274 4.82 -0.37 -23.34
C TYR A 274 4.39 -0.11 -24.80
N ASP A 275 3.79 1.05 -25.02
CA ASP A 275 3.32 1.50 -26.33
C ASP A 275 4.37 2.30 -27.12
N THR A 276 4.00 2.81 -28.29
CA THR A 276 4.87 3.63 -29.14
C THR A 276 5.31 4.93 -28.48
N LYS A 277 4.46 5.55 -27.62
CA LYS A 277 4.82 6.74 -26.86
C LYS A 277 5.92 6.43 -25.86
N LYS A 278 5.86 5.28 -25.18
CA LYS A 278 6.90 4.83 -24.26
C LYS A 278 8.21 4.47 -24.96
N LYS A 279 8.16 3.88 -26.16
CA LYS A 279 9.34 3.66 -27.00
C LYS A 279 10.05 4.97 -27.35
N ALA A 280 9.29 6.00 -27.72
CA ALA A 280 9.84 7.33 -28.00
C ALA A 280 10.44 7.98 -26.73
N ALA A 281 9.74 7.86 -25.59
CA ALA A 281 10.24 8.36 -24.31
C ALA A 281 11.54 7.67 -23.87
N HIS A 282 11.66 6.35 -24.07
CA HIS A 282 12.91 5.61 -23.85
C HIS A 282 14.04 6.20 -24.71
N ALA A 283 13.84 6.30 -26.03
CA ALA A 283 14.84 6.83 -26.95
C ALA A 283 15.31 8.24 -26.54
N ALA A 284 14.37 9.13 -26.18
CA ALA A 284 14.71 10.48 -25.71
C ALA A 284 15.52 10.48 -24.41
N LYS A 285 15.15 9.63 -23.44
CA LYS A 285 15.89 9.50 -22.17
C LYS A 285 17.28 8.91 -22.38
N THR A 286 17.43 7.92 -23.25
CA THR A 286 18.73 7.32 -23.60
C THR A 286 19.66 8.35 -24.25
N VAL A 287 19.14 9.19 -25.15
CA VAL A 287 19.92 10.29 -25.76
C VAL A 287 20.36 11.31 -24.70
N LYS A 288 19.48 11.65 -23.74
CA LYS A 288 19.77 12.64 -22.70
C LYS A 288 20.76 12.15 -21.64
N HIS A 289 20.65 10.90 -21.22
CA HIS A 289 21.37 10.36 -20.06
C HIS A 289 22.49 9.36 -20.41
N GLY A 290 22.60 8.96 -21.68
CA GLY A 290 23.57 7.97 -22.15
C GLY A 290 23.03 6.53 -22.16
N ALA A 291 23.65 5.66 -22.97
CA ALA A 291 23.21 4.29 -23.20
C ALA A 291 23.35 3.36 -21.98
N GLY A 292 24.19 3.72 -21.00
CA GLY A 292 24.40 2.97 -19.76
C GLY A 292 23.59 3.47 -18.56
N ALA A 293 22.74 4.48 -18.72
CA ALA A 293 21.96 5.02 -17.61
C ALA A 293 20.78 4.10 -17.26
N GLU A 294 20.57 3.84 -15.96
CA GLU A 294 19.45 3.05 -15.45
C GLU A 294 18.14 3.86 -15.45
N ILE A 295 17.61 4.12 -16.64
CA ILE A 295 16.36 4.86 -16.85
C ILE A 295 15.15 3.95 -16.59
N SER A 296 14.09 4.49 -15.98
CA SER A 296 12.90 3.68 -15.65
C SER A 296 12.20 3.14 -16.91
N THR A 297 12.20 3.89 -18.02
CA THR A 297 11.42 3.54 -19.20
C THR A 297 12.22 2.68 -20.17
N VAL A 298 12.32 1.36 -19.97
CA VAL A 298 13.04 0.41 -20.85
C VAL A 298 12.12 -0.71 -21.37
N ASN A 299 12.63 -1.60 -22.23
CA ASN A 299 11.88 -2.80 -22.64
C ASN A 299 11.38 -3.58 -21.39
N PRO A 300 10.13 -4.07 -21.35
CA PRO A 300 9.58 -4.83 -20.23
C PRO A 300 10.47 -5.97 -19.70
N GLU A 301 11.21 -6.67 -20.57
CA GLU A 301 12.12 -7.75 -20.16
C GLU A 301 13.40 -7.23 -19.47
N GLN A 302 13.87 -6.04 -19.85
CA GLN A 302 14.99 -5.38 -19.17
C GLN A 302 14.52 -4.75 -17.85
N TYR A 303 13.31 -4.17 -17.86
CA TYR A 303 12.69 -3.60 -16.68
C TYR A 303 12.52 -4.67 -15.59
N SER A 304 11.96 -5.82 -15.95
CA SER A 304 11.68 -6.92 -15.03
C SER A 304 12.95 -7.49 -14.38
N LYS A 305 14.02 -7.69 -15.16
CA LYS A 305 15.31 -8.17 -14.66
C LYS A 305 15.90 -7.21 -13.64
N ARG A 306 16.03 -5.93 -14.00
CA ARG A 306 16.56 -4.87 -13.14
C ARG A 306 15.73 -4.73 -11.85
N PHE A 307 14.41 -4.76 -11.98
CA PHE A 307 13.49 -4.67 -10.85
C PHE A 307 13.70 -5.85 -9.87
N ASN A 308 13.71 -7.10 -10.35
CA ASN A 308 13.95 -8.27 -9.51
C ASN A 308 15.32 -8.25 -8.82
N GLU A 309 16.37 -7.85 -9.55
CA GLU A 309 17.74 -7.79 -9.03
C GLU A 309 17.87 -6.73 -7.92
N PHE A 310 17.28 -5.56 -8.12
CA PHE A 310 17.22 -4.52 -7.08
C PHE A 310 16.49 -5.01 -5.83
N MET A 311 15.30 -5.60 -5.97
CA MET A 311 14.54 -6.10 -4.80
C MET A 311 15.30 -7.21 -4.06
N SER A 312 15.97 -8.10 -4.78
CA SER A 312 16.80 -9.15 -4.15
C SER A 312 17.94 -8.58 -3.29
N ASN A 313 18.46 -7.40 -3.64
CA ASN A 313 19.59 -6.76 -2.95
C ASN A 313 19.20 -5.93 -1.72
N ILE A 314 17.94 -5.48 -1.64
CA ILE A 314 17.45 -4.69 -0.49
C ILE A 314 16.90 -5.57 0.64
N LEU A 315 16.45 -6.80 0.33
CA LEU A 315 16.07 -7.81 1.31
C LEU A 315 17.34 -8.50 1.86
N THR A 316 17.54 -8.49 3.17
CA THR A 316 18.69 -9.13 3.84
C THR A 316 18.21 -10.15 4.83
#